data_AF-A0A6V7J770-F1
#
_entry.id   AF-A0A6V7J770-F1
#
_cell.length_a   1.000
_cell.length_b   1.000
_cell.length_c   1.000
_cell.angle_alpha   90.00
_cell.angle_beta   90.00
_cell.angle_gamma   90.00
#
_symmetry.space_group_name_H-M   'P 1'
#
loop_
_entity.id
_entity.type
_entity.pdbx_description
1 polymer ?
#
loop_
_entity_poly.entity_id
_entity_poly.type
_entity_poly.pdbx_seq_one_letter_code
_entity_poly.pdbx_strand_id
1 'polypeptide(L)' 'INAATGKSYTYAELRKACGRFASSLRNNKLKPGDTLAVVLPNIPEYAVAVLGASEAGVRVIQSFFINCNRL' A
#
# COMPACT_ATOMS: atom_id res chain seq x y z
N ILE A 1 9.48 -2.26 11.85
CA ILE A 1 9.15 -1.32 12.95
C ILE A 1 8.68 -0.01 12.35
N ASN A 2 7.60 0.57 12.85
CA ASN A 2 7.07 1.85 12.40
C ASN A 2 7.75 2.96 13.20
N ALA A 3 8.57 3.81 12.56
CA ALA A 3 9.39 4.80 13.27
C ALA A 3 8.56 5.89 13.97
N ALA A 4 7.34 6.17 13.48
CA ALA A 4 6.47 7.19 14.04
C ALA A 4 5.60 6.70 15.22
N THR A 5 5.32 5.40 15.32
CA THR A 5 4.37 4.85 16.31
C THR A 5 4.96 3.76 17.21
N GLY A 6 6.24 3.39 17.01
CA GLY A 6 6.90 2.33 17.78
C GLY A 6 6.32 0.93 17.57
N LYS A 7 5.33 0.77 16.68
CA LYS A 7 4.68 -0.51 16.42
C LYS A 7 5.59 -1.43 15.61
N SER A 8 5.84 -2.61 16.15
CA SER A 8 6.57 -3.68 15.49
C SER A 8 5.58 -4.62 14.81
N TYR A 9 5.50 -4.56 13.49
CA TYR A 9 4.79 -5.56 12.70
C TYR A 9 5.73 -6.71 12.37
N THR A 10 5.28 -7.94 12.61
CA THR A 10 5.99 -9.12 12.12
C THR A 10 5.72 -9.33 10.63
N TYR A 11 6.66 -9.96 9.93
CA TYR A 11 6.51 -10.26 8.50
C TYR A 11 5.25 -11.10 8.21
N ALA A 12 4.90 -12.02 9.12
CA ALA A 12 3.70 -12.86 8.98
C ALA A 12 2.41 -12.05 9.03
N GLU A 13 2.32 -11.04 9.90
CA GLU A 13 1.17 -10.12 9.98
C GLU A 13 1.10 -9.24 8.74
N LEU A 14 2.25 -8.74 8.28
CA LEU A 14 2.36 -7.95 7.05
C LEU A 14 1.85 -8.75 5.84
N ARG A 15 2.30 -10.00 5.70
CA ARG A 15 1.88 -10.92 4.63
C ARG A 15 0.37 -11.18 4.66
N LYS A 16 -0.21 -11.40 5.85
CA LYS A 16 -1.66 -11.56 6.02
C LYS A 16 -2.41 -10.29 5.62
N ALA A 17 -1.89 -9.11 5.98
CA ALA A 17 -2.48 -7.83 5.59
C ALA A 17 -2.42 -7.61 4.06
N CYS A 18 -1.30 -7.94 3.42
CA CYS A 18 -1.16 -7.85 1.96
C CYS A 18 -2.19 -8.73 1.24
N GLY A 19 -2.34 -9.99 1.66
CA GLY A 19 -3.31 -10.91 1.05
C GLY A 19 -4.75 -10.44 1.23
N ARG A 20 -5.11 -9.95 2.42
CA ARG A 20 -6.43 -9.34 2.68
C ARG A 20 -6.68 -8.12 1.80
N PHE A 21 -5.66 -7.27 1.64
CA PHE A 21 -5.74 -6.09 0.78
C PHE A 21 -5.95 -6.51 -0.68
N ALA A 22 -5.15 -7.43 -1.20
CA ALA A 22 -5.30 -7.97 -2.56
C ALA A 22 -6.69 -8.57 -2.81
N SER A 23 -7.21 -9.37 -1.88
CA SER A 23 -8.57 -9.91 -1.95
C SER A 23 -9.64 -8.82 -1.95
N SER A 24 -9.48 -7.78 -1.12
CA SER A 24 -10.40 -6.64 -1.07
C SER A 24 -10.37 -5.84 -2.38
N LEU A 25 -9.21 -5.66 -3.01
CA LEU A 25 -9.09 -5.00 -4.32
C LEU A 25 -9.80 -5.80 -5.41
N ARG A 26 -9.59 -7.12 -5.47
CA ARG A 26 -10.28 -7.99 -6.44
C ARG A 26 -11.80 -7.95 -6.24
N ASN A 27 -12.27 -7.90 -5.00
CA ASN A 27 -13.70 -7.80 -4.69
C ASN A 27 -14.30 -6.45 -5.11
N ASN A 28 -13.50 -5.38 -5.11
CA ASN A 28 -13.89 -4.06 -5.60
C ASN A 28 -13.87 -3.92 -7.14
N LYS A 29 -13.83 -5.04 -7.87
CA LYS A 29 -13.85 -5.10 -9.35
C LYS A 29 -12.67 -4.41 -10.05
N LEU A 30 -11.58 -4.14 -9.33
CA LEU A 30 -10.34 -3.68 -9.95
C LEU A 30 -9.80 -4.78 -10.86
N LYS A 31 -9.62 -4.46 -12.13
CA LYS A 31 -9.09 -5.39 -13.11
C LYS A 31 -7.57 -5.32 -13.14
N PRO A 32 -6.89 -6.42 -13.49
CA PRO A 32 -5.47 -6.38 -13.81
C PRO A 32 -5.24 -5.35 -14.92
N GLY A 33 -4.42 -4.33 -14.63
CA GLY A 33 -4.19 -3.19 -15.53
C GLY A 33 -4.84 -1.87 -15.10
N ASP A 34 -5.77 -1.87 -14.15
CA ASP A 34 -6.22 -0.62 -13.54
C ASP A 34 -5.08 0.03 -12.74
N THR A 35 -5.15 1.34 -12.58
CA THR A 35 -4.12 2.10 -11.85
C THR A 35 -4.64 2.47 -10.47
N LEU A 36 -3.93 2.03 -9.43
CA LEU A 36 -4.22 2.36 -8.05
C LEU A 36 -3.23 3.43 -7.58
N ALA A 37 -3.75 4.60 -7.19
CA ALA A 37 -2.95 5.64 -6.56
C ALA A 37 -2.83 5.38 -5.05
N VAL A 38 -1.59 5.24 -4.57
CA VAL A 38 -1.29 5.03 -3.15
C VAL A 38 -0.61 6.28 -2.62
N VAL A 39 -1.32 7.02 -1.75
CA VAL A 39 -0.83 8.22 -1.07
C VAL A 39 -0.68 7.89 0.40
N LEU A 40 0.52 7.48 0.80
CA LEU A 40 0.86 7.26 2.21
C LEU A 40 2.22 7.87 2.56
N PRO A 41 2.40 8.35 3.81
CA PRO A 41 3.72 8.69 4.33
C PRO A 41 4.60 7.42 4.44
N ASN A 42 5.90 7.58 4.73
CA ASN A 42 6.84 6.46 4.87
C ASN A 42 6.56 5.60 6.13
N ILE A 43 5.48 4.83 6.07
CA ILE A 43 5.01 3.92 7.12
C ILE A 43 4.96 2.49 6.54
N PRO A 44 5.13 1.42 7.34
CA PRO A 44 5.12 0.02 6.90
C PRO A 44 3.84 -0.39 6.16
N GLU A 45 2.72 0.28 6.40
CA GLU A 45 1.47 0.13 5.66
C GLU A 45 1.65 0.45 4.16
N TYR A 46 2.63 1.30 3.82
CA TYR A 46 3.04 1.54 2.44
C TYR A 46 3.55 0.25 1.76
N ALA A 47 4.38 -0.53 2.47
CA ALA A 47 4.85 -1.81 1.94
C ALA A 47 3.70 -2.81 1.75
N VAL A 48 2.69 -2.79 2.63
CA VAL A 48 1.48 -3.60 2.49
C VAL A 48 0.72 -3.23 1.22
N ALA A 49 0.53 -1.92 0.96
CA ALA A 49 -0.20 -1.44 -0.20
C ALA A 49 0.50 -1.79 -1.51
N VAL A 50 1.82 -1.59 -1.61
CA VAL A 50 2.60 -1.91 -2.82
C VAL A 50 2.61 -3.41 -3.09
N LEU A 51 2.91 -4.23 -2.07
CA LEU A 51 2.97 -5.68 -2.22
C LEU A 51 1.59 -6.28 -2.49
N GLY A 52 0.56 -5.84 -1.75
CA GLY A 52 -0.82 -6.30 -1.96
C GLY A 52 -1.38 -5.90 -3.33
N ALA A 53 -1.05 -4.71 -3.83
CA ALA A 53 -1.46 -4.30 -5.17
C ALA A 53 -0.67 -5.04 -6.28
N SER A 54 0.61 -5.35 -6.04
CA SER A 54 1.38 -6.23 -6.92
C SER A 54 0.79 -7.64 -6.98
N GLU A 55 0.33 -8.19 -5.85
CA GLU A 55 -0.37 -9.49 -5.81
C GLU A 55 -1.74 -9.46 -6.51
N ALA A 56 -2.40 -8.30 -6.53
CA ALA A 56 -3.65 -8.10 -7.26
C ALA A 56 -3.46 -7.81 -8.76
N GLY A 57 -2.21 -7.64 -9.24
CA GLY A 57 -1.92 -7.38 -10.66
C GLY A 57 -2.26 -5.97 -11.12
N VAL A 58 -2.32 -5.02 -10.19
CA VAL A 58 -2.76 -3.63 -10.41
C VAL A 58 -1.53 -2.74 -10.49
N ARG A 59 -1.54 -1.73 -11.36
CA ARG A 59 -0.40 -0.81 -11.47
C ARG A 59 -0.44 0.17 -10.31
N VAL A 60 0.59 0.15 -9.49
CA VAL A 60 0.72 1.08 -8.35
C VAL A 60 1.43 2.33 -8.82
N ILE A 61 0.78 3.48 -8.66
CA ILE A 61 1.48 4.77 -8.72
C ILE A 61 1.70 5.24 -7.29
N GLN A 62 2.96 5.41 -6.92
CA GLN A 62 3.30 6.11 -5.69
C GLN A 62 3.23 7.61 -5.97
N SER A 63 2.21 8.27 -5.43
CA SER A 63 2.20 9.72 -5.40
C SER A 63 2.75 10.14 -4.05
N PHE A 64 4.03 10.51 -4.04
CA PHE A 64 4.63 11.16 -2.89
C PHE A 64 4.05 12.57 -2.83
N PHE A 65 3.21 12.86 -1.83
CA PHE A 65 2.68 14.19 -1.61
C PHE A 65 3.84 15.11 -1.15
N ILE A 66 4.57 15.68 -2.11
CA ILE A 66 5.35 16.88 -1.85
C ILE A 66 4.34 17.98 -1.56
N ASN A 67 4.32 18.41 -0.31
CA ASN A 67 3.66 19.63 0.10
C ASN A 67 4.34 20.78 -0.67
N CYS A 68 3.78 21.14 -1.83
CA CYS A 68 4.16 22.34 -2.54
C CYS A 68 3.50 23.52 -1.84
N ASN A 69 3.98 23.87 -0.64
CA ASN A 69 3.81 25.18 -0.05
C ASN A 69 5.19 25.79 0.15
N ARG A 70 5.90 26.01 -0.95
CA ARG A 70 7.08 26.85 -0.98
C ARG A 70 7.13 27.58 -2.32
N LEU A 71 6.76 28.87 -2.21
CA LEU A 71 6.78 30.00 -3.15
C LEU A 71 5.53 30.16 -4.03
#